data_AF-A0A7S4M0R0-F1
#
_entry.id   AF-A0A7S4M0R0-F1
#
_cell.length_a   1.000
_cell.length_b   1.000
_cell.length_c   1.000
_cell.angle_alpha   90.00
_cell.angle_beta   90.00
_cell.angle_gamma   90.00
#
_symmetry.space_group_name_H-M   'P 1'
#
loop_
_entity.id
_entity.type
_entity.pdbx_description
1 polymer ?
#
loop_
_entity_poly.entity_id
_entity_poly.type
_entity_poly.pdbx_seq_one_letter_code
_entity_poly.pdbx_strand_id
1 'polypeptide(L)'
;VQVVCRIVYTEDVNWSFDQLEEGNENALRDYNKKQIDILTKYAELILTDLTSNDRKKIIMLMTLDVHARDVVIGLIDSKAETKEAFAWMSQLKFHMDEKINVV
;
A
#
# COMPACT_ATOMS: atom_id res chain seq x y z
N VAL A 1 -8.09 -10.10 6.12
CA VAL A 1 -8.16 -8.96 5.17
C VAL A 1 -7.12 -7.90 5.49
N GLN A 2 -7.13 -7.26 6.67
CA GLN A 2 -6.15 -6.20 7.00
C GLN A 2 -4.67 -6.63 6.85
N VAL A 3 -4.29 -7.81 7.35
CA VAL A 3 -2.91 -8.33 7.23
C VAL A 3 -2.55 -8.57 5.76
N VAL A 4 -3.50 -9.11 4.98
CA VAL A 4 -3.31 -9.37 3.55
C VAL A 4 -3.06 -8.05 2.80
N CYS A 5 -3.85 -7.01 3.06
CA CYS A 5 -3.62 -5.68 2.47
C CYS A 5 -2.22 -5.15 2.78
N ARG A 6 -1.69 -5.40 3.98
CA ARG A 6 -0.34 -4.95 4.39
C ARG A 6 0.78 -5.76 3.73
N ILE A 7 0.57 -7.05 3.47
CA ILE A 7 1.49 -7.89 2.71
C ILE A 7 1.53 -7.38 1.26
N VAL A 8 0.37 -7.28 0.61
CA VAL A 8 0.25 -6.80 -0.78
C VAL A 8 0.86 -5.40 -0.92
N TYR A 9 0.57 -4.49 0.00
CA TYR A 9 1.20 -3.16 0.03
C TYR A 9 2.73 -3.23 0.09
N THR A 10 3.29 -4.11 0.92
CA THR A 10 4.74 -4.28 1.05
C THR A 10 5.34 -4.80 -0.26
N GLU A 11 4.69 -5.77 -0.89
CA GLU A 11 5.09 -6.36 -2.17
C GLU A 11 5.01 -5.34 -3.31
N ASP A 12 3.91 -4.60 -3.44
CA ASP A 12 3.70 -3.61 -4.50
C ASP A 12 4.70 -2.45 -4.43
N VAL A 13 5.05 -1.99 -3.23
CA VAL A 13 6.06 -0.94 -3.06
C VAL A 13 7.46 -1.47 -3.40
N ASN A 14 7.79 -2.69 -2.97
CA ASN A 14 9.07 -3.31 -3.35
C ASN A 14 9.16 -3.51 -4.87
N TRP A 15 8.10 -3.98 -5.52
CA TRP A 15 8.04 -4.10 -6.97
C TRP A 15 8.20 -2.73 -7.66
N SER A 16 7.60 -1.68 -7.10
CA SER A 16 7.79 -0.31 -7.60
C SER A 16 9.25 0.16 -7.49
N PHE A 17 9.98 -0.25 -6.44
CA PHE A 17 11.42 0.00 -6.33
C PHE A 17 12.23 -0.81 -7.35
N ASP A 18 11.90 -2.08 -7.58
CA ASP A 18 12.58 -2.90 -8.59
C ASP A 18 12.40 -2.29 -10.00
N GLN A 19 11.19 -1.79 -10.31
CA GLN A 19 10.93 -1.06 -11.56
C GLN A 19 11.70 0.26 -11.66
N LEU A 20 11.93 0.93 -10.53
CA LEU A 20 12.74 2.15 -10.48
C LEU A 20 14.22 1.85 -10.78
N GLU A 21 14.75 0.73 -10.27
CA GLU A 21 16.09 0.23 -10.58
C GLU A 21 16.25 -0.16 -12.06
N GLU A 22 15.19 -0.65 -12.70
CA GLU A 22 15.12 -0.93 -14.14
C GLU A 22 15.05 0.34 -15.02
N GLY A 23 14.96 1.53 -14.41
CA GLY A 23 14.95 2.83 -15.08
C GLY A 23 13.57 3.46 -15.26
N ASN A 24 12.50 2.90 -14.67
CA ASN A 24 11.18 3.52 -14.66
C ASN A 24 11.05 4.55 -13.53
N GLU A 25 11.47 5.78 -13.79
CA GLU A 25 11.42 6.91 -12.84
C GLU A 25 10.01 7.26 -12.31
N ASN A 26 8.96 6.76 -12.96
CA ASN A 26 7.56 7.04 -12.59
C ASN A 26 6.89 5.90 -11.82
N ALA A 27 7.57 4.78 -11.56
CA ALA A 27 6.97 3.60 -10.93
C ALA A 27 6.20 3.91 -9.64
N LEU A 28 6.80 4.65 -8.71
CA LEU A 28 6.14 5.07 -7.46
C LEU A 28 4.98 6.04 -7.68
N ARG A 29 5.08 6.93 -8.69
CA ARG A 29 3.99 7.88 -9.03
C ARG A 29 2.78 7.16 -9.63
N ASP A 30 3.04 6.18 -10.49
CA ASP A 30 1.99 5.35 -11.08
C ASP A 30 1.29 4.50 -10.01
N TYR A 31 2.06 3.95 -9.06
CA TYR A 31 1.49 3.25 -7.91
C TYR A 31 0.66 4.18 -7.02
N ASN A 32 1.15 5.38 -6.71
CA ASN A 32 0.41 6.37 -5.94
C ASN A 32 -0.93 6.75 -6.59
N LYS A 33 -0.95 6.90 -7.92
CA LYS A 33 -2.19 7.15 -8.67
C LYS A 33 -3.20 6.02 -8.50
N LYS A 34 -2.75 4.75 -8.56
CA LYS A 34 -3.62 3.59 -8.30
C LYS A 34 -4.20 3.63 -6.87
N GLN A 35 -3.41 4.01 -5.87
CA GLN A 35 -3.88 4.15 -4.49
C GLN A 35 -4.97 5.23 -4.38
N ILE A 36 -4.79 6.38 -5.02
CA ILE A 36 -5.79 7.46 -5.06
C ILE A 36 -7.09 6.99 -5.72
N ASP A 37 -7.00 6.25 -6.83
CA ASP A 37 -8.17 5.71 -7.52
C ASP A 37 -8.94 4.72 -6.64
N ILE A 38 -8.24 3.86 -5.89
CA ILE A 38 -8.86 2.92 -4.94
C ILE A 38 -9.55 3.67 -3.79
N LEU A 39 -8.86 4.66 -3.20
CA LEU A 39 -9.42 5.47 -2.11
C LEU A 39 -10.68 6.24 -2.56
N THR A 40 -10.69 6.73 -3.80
CA THR A 40 -11.88 7.36 -4.40
C THR A 40 -13.05 6.39 -4.45
N LYS A 41 -12.81 5.15 -4.90
CA LYS A 41 -13.84 4.09 -4.90
C LYS A 41 -14.35 3.76 -3.50
N TYR A 42 -13.49 3.77 -2.48
CA TYR A 42 -13.95 3.59 -1.10
C TYR A 42 -14.82 4.75 -0.62
N ALA A 43 -14.47 5.99 -0.95
CA ALA A 43 -15.30 7.15 -0.63
C ALA A 43 -16.69 7.05 -1.26
N GLU A 44 -16.76 6.67 -2.55
CA GLU A 44 -18.03 6.42 -3.25
C GLU A 44 -18.82 5.27 -2.60
N LEU A 45 -18.16 4.16 -2.28
CA LEU A 45 -18.79 2.99 -1.66
C LEU A 45 -19.39 3.33 -0.28
N ILE A 46 -18.72 4.16 0.52
CA ILE A 46 -19.23 4.59 1.82
C ILE A 46 -20.54 5.39 1.67
N LEU A 47 -20.74 6.10 0.57
CA LEU A 47 -21.98 6.85 0.33
C LEU A 47 -23.17 5.96 -0.07
N THR A 48 -22.92 4.70 -0.43
CA THR A 48 -23.97 3.73 -0.76
C THR A 48 -24.65 3.14 0.48
N ASP A 49 -25.75 2.42 0.26
CA ASP A 49 -26.46 1.73 1.33
C ASP A 49 -25.68 0.47 1.76
N LEU A 50 -25.19 0.49 2.99
CA LEU A 50 -24.31 -0.52 3.56
C LEU A 50 -24.75 -0.82 4.98
N THR A 51 -24.63 -2.09 5.38
CA THR A 51 -24.84 -2.48 6.77
C THR A 51 -23.84 -1.77 7.69
N SER A 52 -24.23 -1.54 8.95
CA SER A 52 -23.35 -0.89 9.95
C SER A 52 -21.99 -1.60 10.08
N ASN A 53 -21.98 -2.94 9.95
CA ASN A 53 -20.76 -3.73 10.05
C ASN A 53 -19.84 -3.53 8.84
N ASP A 54 -20.40 -3.56 7.63
CA ASP A 54 -19.59 -3.44 6.40
C ASP A 54 -19.04 -2.02 6.23
N ARG A 55 -19.84 -1.01 6.60
CA ARG A 55 -19.38 0.39 6.68
C ARG A 55 -18.17 0.54 7.60
N LYS A 56 -18.20 -0.08 8.79
CA LYS A 56 -17.06 -0.06 9.73
C LYS A 56 -15.82 -0.75 9.15
N LYS A 57 -16.00 -1.89 8.47
CA LYS A 57 -14.89 -2.58 7.80
C LYS A 57 -14.26 -1.72 6.71
N ILE A 58 -15.07 -1.09 5.86
CA ILE A 58 -14.59 -0.22 4.77
C ILE A 58 -13.88 1.00 5.32
N ILE A 59 -14.43 1.68 6.34
CA ILE A 59 -13.75 2.80 7.00
C ILE A 59 -12.39 2.37 7.55
N MET A 60 -12.33 1.21 8.19
CA MET A 60 -11.08 0.68 8.73
C MET A 60 -10.06 0.34 7.63
N LEU A 61 -10.48 -0.21 6.49
CA LEU A 61 -9.59 -0.43 5.34
C LEU A 61 -9.12 0.91 4.74
N MET A 62 -10.03 1.87 4.57
CA MET A 62 -9.69 3.20 4.07
C MET A 62 -8.65 3.91 4.94
N THR A 63 -8.77 3.82 6.27
CA THR A 63 -7.77 4.39 7.20
C THR A 63 -6.38 3.77 7.00
N LEU A 64 -6.30 2.47 6.74
CA LEU A 64 -5.02 1.79 6.47
C LEU A 64 -4.42 2.23 5.13
N ASP A 65 -5.25 2.32 4.09
CA ASP A 65 -4.79 2.66 2.73
C ASP A 65 -4.40 4.14 2.59
N VAL A 66 -5.07 5.04 3.33
CA VAL A 66 -4.67 6.45 3.49
C VAL A 66 -3.25 6.54 4.04
N HIS A 67 -2.93 5.79 5.10
CA HIS A 67 -1.58 5.76 5.67
C HIS A 67 -0.55 5.20 4.67
N ALA A 68 -0.87 4.09 4.00
CA ALA A 68 -0.01 3.51 2.98
C ALA A 68 0.30 4.49 1.84
N ARG A 69 -0.70 5.24 1.38
CA ARG A 69 -0.53 6.30 0.38
C ARG A 69 0.37 7.41 0.89
N ASP A 70 0.18 7.88 2.12
CA ASP A 70 0.98 8.99 2.67
C ASP A 70 2.46 8.61 2.79
N VAL A 71 2.75 7.35 3.11
CA VAL A 71 4.13 6.83 3.07
C VAL A 71 4.69 6.88 1.65
N VAL A 72 3.95 6.42 0.65
CA VAL A 72 4.40 6.46 -0.77
C VAL A 72 4.62 7.90 -1.25
N ILE A 73 3.75 8.84 -0.88
CA ILE A 73 3.94 10.27 -1.16
C ILE A 73 5.25 10.75 -0.54
N GLY A 74 5.52 10.41 0.72
CA GLY A 74 6.78 10.74 1.38
C GLY A 74 8.02 10.14 0.69
N LEU A 75 7.91 8.94 0.13
CA LEU A 75 8.98 8.32 -0.67
C LEU A 75 9.23 9.07 -1.99
N ILE A 76 8.17 9.52 -2.66
CA ILE A 76 8.26 10.32 -3.89
C ILE A 76 8.89 11.69 -3.59
N ASP A 77 8.43 12.37 -2.54
CA ASP A 77 8.89 13.71 -2.17
C ASP A 77 10.35 13.71 -1.72
N SER A 78 10.77 12.66 -1.01
CA SER A 78 12.17 12.45 -0.60
C SER A 78 13.05 11.90 -1.72
N LYS A 79 12.50 11.61 -2.91
CA LYS A 79 13.19 10.98 -4.04
C LYS A 79 13.93 9.70 -3.61
N ALA A 80 13.23 8.81 -2.92
CA ALA A 80 13.77 7.51 -2.57
C ALA A 80 14.03 6.69 -3.85
N GLU A 81 15.30 6.41 -4.13
CA GLU A 81 15.72 5.66 -5.33
C GLU A 81 15.85 4.16 -5.09
N THR A 82 15.97 3.73 -3.83
CA THR A 82 16.18 2.32 -3.49
C THR A 82 15.35 1.89 -2.28
N LYS A 83 15.13 0.57 -2.16
CA LYS A 83 14.40 -0.03 -1.04
C LYS A 83 15.13 0.11 0.31
N GLU A 84 16.43 0.42 0.30
CA GLU A 84 17.24 0.70 1.48
C GLU A 84 17.01 2.12 2.03
N ALA A 85 16.23 2.95 1.35
CA ALA A 85 15.87 4.28 1.85
C ALA A 85 15.26 4.19 3.26
N PHE A 86 15.80 4.97 4.19
CA PHE A 86 15.40 4.91 5.60
C PHE A 86 13.88 5.12 5.78
N ALA A 87 13.28 6.04 5.01
CA ALA A 87 11.85 6.31 5.04
C ALA A 87 10.99 5.07 4.71
N TRP A 88 11.49 4.16 3.87
CA TRP A 88 10.84 2.88 3.58
C TRP A 88 11.21 1.81 4.62
N MET A 89 12.48 1.76 5.04
CA MET A 89 12.96 0.78 6.03
C MET A 89 12.34 0.96 7.42
N SER A 90 11.94 2.18 7.79
CA SER A 90 11.28 2.46 9.07
C SER A 90 9.83 1.96 9.14
N GLN A 91 9.26 1.49 8.03
CA GLN A 91 7.87 1.03 7.98
C GLN A 91 7.73 -0.41 8.47
N LEU A 92 6.58 -0.74 9.05
CA LEU A 92 6.27 -2.12 9.47
C LEU A 92 5.85 -2.97 8.26
N LYS A 93 6.76 -3.84 7.82
CA LYS A 93 6.61 -4.71 6.63
C LYS A 93 6.15 -6.11 7.03
N PHE A 94 5.22 -6.67 6.25
CA PHE A 94 4.71 -8.03 6.43
C PHE A 94 5.15 -8.90 5.27
N HIS A 95 5.55 -10.13 5.57
CA HIS A 95 6.01 -11.10 4.58
C HIS A 95 5.22 -12.38 4.83
N MET A 96 4.80 -13.03 3.75
CA MET A 96 4.26 -14.38 3.83
C MET A 96 5.43 -15.37 3.73
N ASP A 97 5.63 -16.19 4.76
CA ASP A 97 6.61 -17.27 4.69
C ASP A 97 5.96 -18.50 4.02
N GLU A 98 6.50 -18.95 2.90
CA GLU A 98 6.05 -20.17 2.21
C GLU A 98 6.49 -21.44 2.95
N LYS A 99 7.44 -21.36 3.90
CA LYS A 99 7.92 -22.49 4.69
C LYS A 99 7.11 -22.71 5.97
N ILE A 100 5.82 -22.99 5.82
CA ILE A 100 5.11 -23.72 6.89
C ILE A 100 5.31 -25.21 6.62
N ASN A 101 6.48 -25.74 6.99
CA ASN A 101 6.65 -27.17 7.19
C ASN A 101 5.76 -27.57 8.39
N VAL A 102 4.55 -28.03 8.10
CA VAL A 102 3.75 -28.78 9.07
C VAL A 102 4.46 -30.12 9.24
N VAL A 103 5.21 -30.25 10.33
CA VAL A 103 5.61 -31.56 10.88
C VAL A 103 4.48 -32.06 11.76
#